data_AF-A0A3P7LWU6-F1
#
_entry.id   AF-A0A3P7LWU6-F1
#
_cell.length_a   1.000
_cell.length_b   1.000
_cell.length_c   1.000
_cell.angle_alpha   90.00
_cell.angle_beta   90.00
_cell.angle_gamma   90.00
#
_symmetry.space_group_name_H-M   'P 1'
#
loop_
_entity.id
_entity.type
_entity.pdbx_description
1 polymer ?
#
loop_
_entity_poly.entity_id
_entity_poly.type
_entity_poly.pdbx_seq_one_letter_code
_entity_poly.pdbx_strand_id
1 'polypeptide(L)'
;MKNGEGGDELPEGSPYQSITEDLPQTKKTKIGPKILSILRQEVGWFDEQSVGNLITRLSNNVDSIEGGIGERLGHFLQNISTFFAAVVISLVAGWKLALVGLSITPLVLAAFVFLAFALRTFSIREIASYEVAGTIATEVFTAIRTVFAFGGQEKECARYEKELQASSRISFLKSVFVGLGTGAIGCSIFIDAAICFYYGVKLILDENYENGTVVLFQQFV
;
A
#
# COMPACT_ATOMS: atom_id res chain seq x y z
N MET A 1 5.48 46.67 9.95
CA MET A 1 6.47 45.68 9.49
C MET A 1 5.75 44.78 8.52
N LYS A 2 5.82 45.16 7.24
CA LYS A 2 5.14 44.51 6.12
C LYS A 2 6.25 44.08 5.17
N ASN A 3 6.03 42.96 4.48
CA ASN A 3 6.71 42.51 3.26
C ASN A 3 7.62 41.29 3.45
N GLY A 4 7.31 40.27 2.65
CA GLY A 4 8.07 39.03 2.54
C GLY A 4 7.34 37.92 1.78
N GLU A 5 6.06 38.07 1.44
CA GLU A 5 5.39 37.23 0.43
C GLU A 5 5.77 37.74 -0.97
N GLY A 6 6.99 37.43 -1.39
CA GLY A 6 7.42 37.52 -2.78
C GLY A 6 6.95 36.26 -3.50
N GLY A 7 5.76 36.31 -4.10
CA GLY A 7 5.42 35.42 -5.19
C GLY A 7 6.36 35.74 -6.36
N ASP A 8 7.49 35.05 -6.43
CA ASP A 8 8.41 35.11 -7.57
C ASP A 8 7.72 34.44 -8.77
N GLU A 9 6.90 35.21 -9.48
CA GLU A 9 6.50 34.89 -10.85
C GLU A 9 7.77 34.80 -11.71
N LEU A 10 7.87 33.71 -12.47
CA LEU A 10 9.02 33.40 -13.30
C LEU A 10 9.24 34.55 -14.32
N PRO A 11 10.47 35.06 -14.49
CA PRO A 11 10.75 36.07 -15.51
C PRO A 11 10.38 35.52 -16.90
N GLU A 12 9.52 36.27 -17.60
CA GLU A 12 9.00 35.96 -18.93
C GLU A 12 10.17 35.71 -19.91
N GLY A 13 10.21 34.53 -20.54
CA GLY A 13 11.24 34.15 -21.51
C GLY A 13 12.37 33.26 -20.99
N SER A 14 12.29 32.75 -19.75
CA SER A 14 13.26 31.76 -19.28
C SER A 14 13.07 30.38 -19.97
N PRO A 15 14.15 29.61 -20.23
CA PRO A 15 14.08 28.27 -20.84
C PRO A 15 13.23 27.24 -20.07
N TYR A 16 12.76 27.58 -18.87
CA TYR A 16 12.01 26.71 -17.97
C TYR A 16 10.49 26.75 -18.20
N GLN A 17 9.97 27.72 -18.97
CA GLN A 17 8.54 27.80 -19.28
C GLN A 17 8.04 26.57 -20.06
N SER A 18 8.84 26.06 -21.01
CA SER A 18 8.50 24.89 -21.83
C SER A 18 8.31 23.61 -21.01
N ILE A 19 9.12 23.39 -19.96
CA ILE A 19 9.05 22.21 -19.08
C ILE A 19 7.80 22.28 -18.18
N THR A 20 7.37 23.49 -17.83
CA THR A 20 6.18 23.70 -17.01
C THR A 20 4.89 23.73 -17.82
N GLU A 21 4.94 23.80 -19.15
CA GLU A 21 3.77 23.99 -20.01
C GLU A 21 2.86 22.76 -20.03
N ASP A 22 3.45 21.56 -20.08
CA ASP A 22 2.78 20.25 -20.14
C ASP A 22 2.18 19.77 -18.80
N LEU A 23 2.43 20.47 -17.69
CA LEU A 23 1.93 20.06 -16.38
C LEU A 23 0.50 20.58 -16.11
N PRO A 24 -0.40 19.78 -15.51
CA PRO A 24 -1.71 20.26 -15.09
C PRO A 24 -1.58 21.41 -14.08
N GLN A 25 -2.44 22.43 -14.20
CA GLN A 25 -2.33 23.73 -13.49
C GLN A 25 -2.23 23.62 -11.96
N THR A 26 -2.77 22.55 -11.36
CA THR A 26 -2.69 22.27 -9.92
C THR A 26 -1.29 21.89 -9.45
N LYS A 27 -0.43 21.39 -10.35
CA LYS A 27 0.96 20.98 -10.08
C LYS A 27 1.96 22.13 -10.25
N LYS A 28 1.68 23.08 -11.15
CA LYS A 28 2.57 24.22 -11.47
C LYS A 28 2.84 25.10 -10.24
N THR A 29 1.83 25.40 -9.44
CA THR A 29 1.91 26.33 -8.30
C THR A 29 2.69 25.80 -7.09
N LYS A 30 2.73 24.48 -6.87
CA LYS A 30 3.43 23.88 -5.72
C LYS A 30 4.82 23.33 -6.06
N ILE A 31 5.05 22.92 -7.31
CA ILE A 31 6.29 22.27 -7.74
C ILE A 31 7.27 23.30 -8.37
N GLY A 32 6.75 24.37 -8.99
CA GLY A 32 7.53 25.46 -9.56
C GLY A 32 8.63 26.03 -8.63
N PRO A 33 8.32 26.44 -7.39
CA PRO A 33 9.33 27.02 -6.49
C PRO A 33 10.37 25.99 -6.00
N LYS A 34 10.03 24.70 -5.94
CA LYS A 34 10.99 23.64 -5.57
C LYS A 34 11.96 23.32 -6.70
N ILE A 35 11.48 23.25 -7.94
CA ILE A 35 12.34 23.11 -9.13
C ILE A 35 13.26 24.33 -9.24
N LEU A 36 12.74 25.54 -9.01
CA LEU A 36 13.52 26.76 -9.00
C LEU A 36 14.59 26.77 -7.91
N SER A 37 14.31 26.20 -6.73
CA SER A 37 15.28 26.08 -5.63
C SER A 37 16.41 25.10 -5.95
N ILE A 38 16.10 23.99 -6.63
CA ILE A 38 17.11 23.03 -7.10
C ILE A 38 17.95 23.65 -8.23
N LEU A 39 17.34 24.40 -9.15
CA LEU A 39 18.04 25.09 -10.24
C LEU A 39 18.96 26.23 -9.76
N ARG A 40 18.73 26.77 -8.56
CA ARG A 40 19.59 27.80 -7.92
C ARG A 40 20.77 27.21 -7.15
N GLN A 41 20.95 25.90 -7.18
CA GLN A 41 22.03 25.22 -6.47
C GLN A 41 23.37 25.43 -7.18
N GLU A 42 24.47 25.35 -6.43
CA GLU A 42 25.81 25.62 -6.96
C GLU A 42 26.24 24.61 -8.03
N VAL A 43 27.02 25.06 -9.03
CA VAL A 43 27.46 24.22 -10.16
C VAL A 43 28.24 22.98 -9.68
N GLY A 44 29.03 23.09 -8.60
CA GLY A 44 29.75 21.96 -8.01
C GLY A 44 28.84 20.86 -7.45
N TRP A 45 27.63 21.19 -7.01
CA TRP A 45 26.63 20.22 -6.55
C TRP A 45 26.04 19.41 -7.72
N PHE A 46 25.93 20.01 -8.90
CA PHE A 46 25.50 19.34 -10.12
C PHE A 46 26.58 18.44 -10.74
N ASP A 47 27.87 18.71 -10.49
CA ASP A 47 28.97 17.85 -10.93
C ASP A 47 29.06 16.54 -10.13
N GLU A 48 28.62 16.54 -8.86
CA GLU A 48 28.55 15.32 -8.04
C GLU A 48 27.30 14.46 -8.31
N GLN A 49 26.26 15.03 -8.92
CA GLN A 49 24.96 14.37 -9.12
C GLN A 49 24.63 14.23 -10.61
N SER A 50 24.43 13.00 -11.09
CA SER A 50 23.99 12.81 -12.47
C SER A 50 22.60 13.43 -12.68
N VAL A 51 22.52 14.43 -13.57
CA VAL A 51 21.29 15.20 -13.86
C VAL A 51 20.10 14.29 -14.16
N GLY A 52 20.33 13.16 -14.86
CA GLY A 52 19.30 12.16 -15.12
C GLY A 52 18.74 11.48 -13.87
N ASN A 53 19.60 11.09 -12.92
CA ASN A 53 19.16 10.49 -11.65
C ASN A 53 18.41 11.52 -10.79
N LEU A 54 18.81 12.80 -10.84
CA LEU A 54 18.13 13.86 -10.13
C LEU A 54 16.70 14.07 -10.64
N ILE A 55 16.52 14.12 -11.97
CA ILE A 55 15.21 14.25 -12.60
C ILE A 55 14.34 13.03 -12.28
N THR A 56 14.86 11.81 -12.40
CA THR A 56 14.11 10.60 -12.05
C THR A 56 13.70 10.56 -10.58
N ARG A 57 14.60 10.94 -9.66
CA ARG A 57 14.26 11.01 -8.23
C ARG A 57 13.21 12.06 -7.94
N LEU A 58 13.31 13.22 -8.58
CA LEU A 58 12.34 14.30 -8.42
C LEU A 58 10.96 13.86 -8.91
N SER A 59 10.88 13.28 -10.11
CA SER A 59 9.63 12.73 -10.66
C SER A 59 9.04 11.66 -9.74
N ASN A 60 9.84 10.68 -9.31
CA ASN A 60 9.40 9.62 -8.39
C ASN A 60 8.89 10.17 -7.05
N ASN A 61 9.55 11.20 -6.52
CA ASN A 61 9.13 11.84 -5.27
C ASN A 61 7.82 12.62 -5.45
N VAL A 62 7.64 13.31 -6.59
CA VAL A 62 6.40 13.99 -6.92
C VAL A 62 5.26 12.99 -7.05
N ASP A 63 5.47 11.89 -7.78
CA ASP A 63 4.48 10.83 -7.97
C ASP A 63 4.10 10.16 -6.63
N SER A 64 5.09 9.93 -5.77
CA SER A 64 4.86 9.36 -4.43
C SER A 64 4.08 10.30 -3.52
N ILE A 65 4.32 11.62 -3.61
CA ILE A 65 3.59 12.64 -2.84
C ILE A 65 2.14 12.75 -3.36
N GLU A 66 1.95 12.71 -4.68
CA GLU A 66 0.63 12.79 -5.30
C GLU A 66 -0.24 11.56 -4.97
N GLY A 67 0.31 10.36 -5.17
CA GLY A 67 -0.36 9.12 -4.78
C GLY A 67 -0.57 9.03 -3.26
N GLY A 68 0.33 9.64 -2.47
CA GLY A 68 0.24 9.66 -1.02
C GLY A 68 -0.83 10.60 -0.46
N ILE A 69 -1.00 11.79 -1.04
CA ILE A 69 -1.87 12.84 -0.49
C ILE A 69 -3.24 12.88 -1.16
N GLY A 70 -3.35 12.59 -2.45
CA GLY A 70 -4.64 12.67 -3.16
C GLY A 70 -5.53 11.47 -2.87
N GLU A 71 -5.11 10.30 -3.36
CA GLU A 71 -5.91 9.09 -3.34
C GLU A 71 -6.04 8.49 -1.93
N ARG A 72 -4.91 8.32 -1.23
CA ARG A 72 -4.91 7.68 0.09
C ARG A 72 -5.65 8.52 1.14
N LEU A 73 -5.53 9.84 1.09
CA LEU A 73 -6.23 10.72 2.02
C LEU A 73 -7.74 10.73 1.74
N GLY A 74 -8.13 10.70 0.45
CA GLY A 74 -9.53 10.56 0.04
C GLY A 74 -10.16 9.28 0.59
N HIS A 75 -9.48 8.14 0.40
CA HIS A 75 -9.94 6.87 0.97
C HIS A 75 -9.92 6.85 2.49
N PHE A 76 -8.93 7.49 3.12
CA PHE A 76 -8.87 7.58 4.58
C PHE A 76 -10.08 8.33 5.16
N LEU A 77 -10.39 9.49 4.59
CA LEU A 77 -11.57 10.28 4.98
C LEU A 77 -12.87 9.55 4.69
N GLN A 78 -12.97 8.90 3.52
CA GLN A 78 -14.11 8.07 3.16
C GLN A 78 -14.32 6.93 4.17
N ASN A 79 -13.27 6.19 4.49
CA ASN A 79 -13.33 5.06 5.43
C ASN A 79 -13.75 5.51 6.83
N ILE A 80 -13.24 6.65 7.31
CA ILE A 80 -13.65 7.22 8.60
C ILE A 80 -15.13 7.61 8.56
N SER A 81 -15.56 8.32 7.51
CA SER A 81 -16.95 8.74 7.36
C SER A 81 -17.90 7.54 7.30
N THR A 82 -17.55 6.52 6.51
CA THR A 82 -18.34 5.28 6.37
C THR A 82 -18.40 4.52 7.68
N PHE A 83 -17.30 4.45 8.44
CA PHE A 83 -17.29 3.81 9.75
C PHE A 83 -18.28 4.44 10.73
N PHE A 84 -18.28 5.77 10.86
CA PHE A 84 -19.24 6.46 11.73
C PHE A 84 -20.68 6.31 11.21
N ALA A 85 -20.90 6.40 9.90
CA ALA A 85 -22.21 6.20 9.31
C ALA A 85 -22.76 4.79 9.59
N ALA A 86 -21.95 3.74 9.43
CA ALA A 86 -22.34 2.36 9.69
C ALA A 86 -22.71 2.12 11.17
N VAL A 87 -21.94 2.68 12.10
CA VAL A 87 -22.25 2.58 13.54
C VAL A 87 -23.57 3.29 13.89
N VAL A 88 -23.82 4.47 13.32
CA VAL A 88 -25.08 5.20 13.58
C VAL A 88 -26.28 4.48 12.96
N ILE A 89 -26.15 4.03 11.71
CA ILE A 89 -27.23 3.33 11.00
C ILE A 89 -27.58 2.02 11.71
N SER A 90 -26.57 1.24 12.14
CA SER A 90 -26.81 -0.02 12.86
C SER A 90 -27.55 0.19 14.18
N LEU A 91 -27.17 1.20 14.97
CA LEU A 91 -27.82 1.52 16.24
C LEU A 91 -29.28 1.97 16.07
N VAL A 92 -29.58 2.74 15.01
CA VAL A 92 -30.94 3.23 14.71
C VAL A 92 -31.83 2.12 14.14
N ALA A 93 -31.28 1.29 13.25
CA ALA A 93 -31.98 0.18 12.60
C ALA A 93 -32.50 -0.85 13.61
N GLY A 94 -31.69 -1.22 14.60
CA GLY A 94 -32.11 -2.13 15.65
C GLY A 94 -30.99 -2.42 16.63
N TRP A 95 -31.11 -1.90 17.84
CA TRP A 95 -30.07 -2.02 18.87
C TRP A 95 -29.71 -3.47 19.22
N LYS A 96 -30.67 -4.40 19.12
CA LYS A 96 -30.46 -5.84 19.37
C LYS A 96 -29.62 -6.52 18.29
N LEU A 97 -29.90 -6.24 17.02
CA LEU A 97 -29.13 -6.74 15.87
C LEU A 97 -27.73 -6.13 15.84
N ALA A 98 -27.63 -4.84 16.11
CA ALA A 98 -26.35 -4.14 16.19
C ALA A 98 -25.43 -4.71 17.27
N LEU A 99 -25.95 -5.05 18.46
CA LEU A 99 -25.16 -5.66 19.52
C LEU A 99 -24.61 -7.05 19.14
N VAL A 100 -25.39 -7.85 18.41
CA VAL A 100 -24.94 -9.16 17.93
C VAL A 100 -23.81 -8.99 16.91
N GLY A 101 -23.99 -8.12 15.91
CA GLY A 101 -22.95 -7.84 14.91
C GLY A 101 -21.68 -7.27 15.54
N LEU A 102 -21.81 -6.31 16.45
CA LEU A 102 -20.68 -5.70 17.17
C LEU A 102 -19.90 -6.72 18.01
N SER A 103 -20.51 -7.82 18.45
CA SER A 103 -19.82 -8.89 19.15
C SER A 103 -18.98 -9.79 18.24
N ILE A 104 -19.37 -9.92 16.95
CA ILE A 104 -18.69 -10.80 15.99
C ILE A 104 -17.57 -10.04 15.26
N THR A 105 -17.76 -8.74 14.99
CA THR A 105 -16.74 -7.86 14.38
C THR A 105 -15.34 -7.95 15.03
N PRO A 106 -15.16 -7.87 16.36
CA PRO A 106 -13.83 -7.94 16.97
C PRO A 106 -13.18 -9.33 16.83
N LEU A 107 -13.99 -10.40 16.76
CA LEU A 107 -13.48 -11.75 16.55
C LEU A 107 -12.89 -11.89 15.14
N VAL A 108 -13.61 -11.39 14.13
CA VAL A 108 -13.14 -11.37 12.73
C VAL A 108 -11.92 -10.45 12.60
N LEU A 109 -11.95 -9.27 13.21
CA LEU A 109 -10.83 -8.33 13.21
C LEU A 109 -9.56 -8.94 13.83
N ALA A 110 -9.70 -9.66 14.95
CA ALA A 110 -8.57 -10.36 15.58
C ALA A 110 -7.96 -11.41 14.65
N ALA A 111 -8.78 -12.17 13.92
CA ALA A 111 -8.31 -13.14 12.93
C ALA A 111 -7.57 -12.47 11.77
N PHE A 112 -8.07 -11.33 11.27
CA PHE A 112 -7.39 -10.52 10.26
C PHE A 112 -6.04 -10.00 10.75
N VAL A 113 -5.97 -9.46 11.97
CA VAL A 113 -4.72 -8.95 12.56
C VAL A 113 -3.70 -10.07 12.73
N PHE A 114 -4.13 -11.25 13.18
CA PHE A 114 -3.27 -12.41 13.30
C PHE A 114 -2.69 -12.84 11.94
N LEU A 115 -3.53 -12.93 10.90
CA LEU A 115 -3.08 -13.25 9.55
C LEU A 115 -2.12 -12.19 8.99
N ALA A 116 -2.42 -10.91 9.20
CA ALA A 116 -1.57 -9.81 8.76
C ALA A 116 -0.19 -9.84 9.45
N PHE A 117 -0.14 -10.15 10.75
CA PHE A 117 1.10 -10.30 11.49
C PHE A 117 1.93 -11.51 11.02
N ALA A 118 1.25 -12.64 10.77
CA ALA A 118 1.89 -13.83 10.21
C ALA A 118 2.47 -13.52 8.81
N LEU A 119 1.67 -12.91 7.93
CA LEU A 119 2.08 -12.51 6.59
C LEU A 119 3.29 -11.58 6.63
N ARG A 120 3.28 -10.56 7.50
CA ARG A 120 4.41 -9.65 7.68
C ARG A 120 5.68 -10.39 8.06
N THR A 121 5.59 -11.31 9.02
CA THR A 121 6.74 -12.12 9.47
C THR A 121 7.30 -12.99 8.34
N PHE A 122 6.44 -13.69 7.60
CA PHE A 122 6.88 -14.52 6.48
C PHE A 122 7.43 -13.68 5.32
N SER A 123 6.84 -12.52 5.03
CA SER A 123 7.31 -11.62 3.98
C SER A 123 8.70 -11.08 4.26
N ILE A 124 9.01 -10.74 5.53
CA ILE A 124 10.37 -10.31 5.91
C ILE A 124 11.38 -11.44 5.68
N ARG A 125 11.02 -12.68 6.05
CA ARG A 125 11.89 -13.85 5.85
C ARG A 125 12.13 -14.17 4.38
N GLU A 126 11.09 -14.06 3.55
CA GLU A 126 11.17 -14.24 2.10
C GLU A 126 12.08 -13.19 1.46
N ILE A 127 11.92 -11.90 1.83
CA ILE A 127 12.78 -10.83 1.32
C ILE A 127 14.24 -11.09 1.72
N ALA A 128 14.50 -11.47 2.97
CA ALA A 128 15.86 -11.79 3.43
C ALA A 128 16.51 -12.96 2.67
N SER A 129 15.76 -14.02 2.35
CA SER A 129 16.31 -15.14 1.54
C SER A 129 16.55 -14.73 0.08
N TYR A 130 15.70 -13.87 -0.49
CA TYR A 130 15.92 -13.32 -1.82
C TYR A 130 17.13 -12.37 -1.90
N GLU A 131 17.41 -11.59 -0.85
CA GLU A 131 18.58 -10.72 -0.77
C GLU A 131 19.90 -11.50 -0.84
N VAL A 132 19.98 -12.68 -0.22
CA VAL A 132 21.17 -13.54 -0.28
C VAL A 132 21.42 -14.03 -1.70
N ALA A 133 20.38 -14.52 -2.39
CA ALA A 133 20.49 -14.93 -3.79
C ALA A 133 20.88 -13.76 -4.71
N GLY A 134 20.29 -12.57 -4.49
CA GLY A 134 20.63 -11.35 -5.22
C GLY A 134 22.09 -10.91 -4.98
N THR A 135 22.61 -11.11 -3.78
CA THR A 135 24.02 -10.82 -3.46
C THR A 135 24.97 -11.73 -4.24
N ILE A 136 24.66 -13.04 -4.32
CA ILE A 136 25.45 -14.00 -5.10
C ILE A 136 25.46 -13.63 -6.58
N ALA A 137 24.29 -13.33 -7.15
CA ALA A 137 24.21 -12.89 -8.55
C ALA A 137 25.05 -11.63 -8.80
N THR A 138 24.98 -10.66 -7.88
CA THR A 138 25.76 -9.41 -7.97
C THR A 138 27.25 -9.67 -7.90
N GLU A 139 27.71 -10.57 -7.02
CA GLU A 139 29.10 -11.00 -6.91
C GLU A 139 29.61 -11.61 -8.22
N VAL A 140 28.83 -12.53 -8.81
CA VAL A 140 29.17 -13.20 -10.07
C VAL A 140 29.22 -12.21 -11.23
N PHE A 141 28.26 -11.30 -11.35
CA PHE A 141 28.24 -10.31 -12.43
C PHE A 141 29.37 -9.29 -12.32
N THR A 142 29.71 -8.89 -11.10
CA THR A 142 30.83 -7.97 -10.84
C THR A 142 32.17 -8.63 -11.16
N ALA A 143 32.33 -9.92 -10.84
CA ALA A 143 33.54 -10.69 -11.07
C ALA A 143 33.49 -11.57 -12.35
N ILE A 144 32.64 -11.24 -13.33
CA ILE A 144 32.33 -12.14 -14.46
C ILE A 144 33.57 -12.57 -15.27
N ARG A 145 34.54 -11.67 -15.44
CA ARG A 145 35.80 -11.97 -16.14
C ARG A 145 36.63 -13.01 -15.39
N THR A 146 36.63 -12.94 -14.06
CA THR A 146 37.33 -13.88 -13.18
C THR A 146 36.65 -15.24 -13.19
N VAL A 147 35.31 -15.27 -13.06
CA VAL A 147 34.54 -16.52 -13.12
C VAL A 147 34.76 -17.23 -14.46
N PHE A 148 34.77 -16.48 -15.56
CA PHE A 148 35.04 -17.03 -16.90
C PHE A 148 36.49 -17.52 -17.04
N ALA A 149 37.47 -16.78 -16.53
CA ALA A 149 38.89 -17.16 -16.59
C ALA A 149 39.21 -18.45 -15.81
N PHE A 150 38.47 -18.75 -14.75
CA PHE A 150 38.62 -19.98 -13.96
C PHE A 150 37.61 -21.09 -14.33
N GLY A 151 36.74 -20.88 -15.33
CA GLY A 151 35.71 -21.86 -15.71
C GLY A 151 34.70 -22.18 -14.59
N GLY A 152 34.46 -21.22 -13.70
CA GLY A 152 33.65 -21.41 -12.48
C GLY A 152 32.14 -21.28 -12.67
N GLN A 153 31.63 -21.17 -13.90
CA GLN A 153 30.22 -20.85 -14.15
C GLN A 153 29.26 -21.87 -13.51
N GLU A 154 29.50 -23.18 -13.69
CA GLU A 154 28.62 -24.22 -13.16
C GLU A 154 28.57 -24.21 -11.63
N LYS A 155 29.71 -23.93 -10.99
CA LYS A 155 29.82 -23.86 -9.52
C LYS A 155 29.00 -22.71 -8.96
N GLU A 156 29.11 -21.52 -9.55
CA GLU A 156 28.34 -20.35 -9.10
C GLU A 156 26.84 -20.48 -9.45
N CYS A 157 26.51 -21.13 -10.56
CA CYS A 157 25.12 -21.45 -10.92
C CYS A 157 24.47 -22.39 -9.88
N ALA A 158 25.18 -23.47 -9.49
CA ALA A 158 24.70 -24.38 -8.46
C ALA A 158 24.56 -23.69 -7.09
N ARG A 159 25.45 -22.77 -6.75
CA ARG A 159 25.36 -21.95 -5.52
C ARG A 159 24.14 -21.05 -5.54
N TYR A 160 23.86 -20.38 -6.66
CA TYR A 160 22.65 -19.56 -6.82
C TYR A 160 21.37 -20.40 -6.74
N GLU A 161 21.32 -21.53 -7.44
CA GLU A 161 20.14 -22.42 -7.45
C GLU A 161 19.81 -22.96 -6.05
N LYS A 162 20.83 -23.30 -5.25
CA LYS A 162 20.66 -23.76 -3.87
C LYS A 162 19.95 -22.73 -2.99
N GLU A 163 20.37 -21.47 -3.04
CA GLU A 163 19.75 -20.39 -2.28
C GLU A 163 18.35 -20.05 -2.82
N LEU A 164 18.16 -20.14 -4.14
CA LEU A 164 16.87 -19.93 -4.78
C LEU A 164 15.83 -20.99 -4.36
N GLN A 165 16.24 -22.27 -4.27
CA GLN A 165 15.37 -23.35 -3.79
C GLN A 165 14.97 -23.14 -2.32
N ALA A 166 15.90 -22.68 -1.47
CA ALA A 166 15.59 -22.35 -0.08
C ALA A 166 14.55 -21.22 0.01
N SER A 167 14.71 -20.16 -0.80
CA SER A 167 13.73 -19.06 -0.88
C SER A 167 12.37 -19.54 -1.37
N SER A 168 12.34 -20.35 -2.45
CA SER A 168 11.11 -20.89 -3.03
C SER A 168 10.29 -21.73 -2.03
N ARG A 169 10.95 -22.53 -1.18
CA ARG A 169 10.25 -23.29 -0.13
C ARG A 169 9.59 -22.38 0.91
N ILE A 170 10.23 -21.28 1.28
CA ILE A 170 9.67 -20.30 2.22
C ILE A 170 8.46 -19.60 1.58
N SER A 171 8.57 -19.19 0.32
CA SER A 171 7.48 -18.58 -0.45
C SER A 171 6.29 -19.53 -0.62
N PHE A 172 6.54 -20.81 -0.87
CA PHE A 172 5.48 -21.82 -0.97
C PHE A 172 4.74 -21.98 0.36
N LEU A 173 5.48 -22.14 1.46
CA LEU A 173 4.86 -22.27 2.78
C LEU A 173 4.06 -21.02 3.15
N LYS A 174 4.61 -19.82 2.90
CA LYS A 174 3.89 -18.55 3.06
C LYS A 174 2.58 -18.56 2.27
N SER A 175 2.64 -18.94 0.99
CA SER A 175 1.47 -18.94 0.10
C SER A 175 0.38 -19.88 0.58
N VAL A 176 0.74 -21.06 1.09
CA VAL A 176 -0.21 -22.01 1.69
C VAL A 176 -0.85 -21.42 2.94
N PHE A 177 -0.06 -20.84 3.86
CA PHE A 177 -0.59 -20.21 5.08
C PHE A 177 -1.51 -19.02 4.78
N VAL A 178 -1.13 -18.18 3.82
CA VAL A 178 -1.93 -17.04 3.38
C VAL A 178 -3.21 -17.51 2.70
N GLY A 179 -3.12 -18.51 1.82
CA GLY A 179 -4.29 -19.08 1.15
C GLY A 179 -5.29 -19.65 2.14
N LEU A 180 -4.82 -20.45 3.12
CA LEU A 180 -5.66 -20.99 4.18
C LEU A 180 -6.24 -19.89 5.08
N GLY A 181 -5.44 -18.89 5.45
CA GLY A 181 -5.89 -17.77 6.28
C GLY A 181 -6.96 -16.94 5.59
N THR A 182 -6.75 -16.56 4.32
CA THR A 182 -7.73 -15.81 3.53
C THR A 182 -9.00 -16.62 3.29
N GLY A 183 -8.87 -17.93 3.03
CA GLY A 183 -10.02 -18.83 2.92
C GLY A 183 -10.82 -18.94 4.22
N ALA A 184 -10.15 -19.10 5.35
CA ALA A 184 -10.79 -19.16 6.67
C ALA A 184 -11.54 -17.86 7.01
N ILE A 185 -10.94 -16.70 6.69
CA ILE A 185 -11.59 -15.40 6.82
C ILE A 185 -12.83 -15.33 5.92
N GLY A 186 -12.71 -15.71 4.64
CA GLY A 186 -13.85 -15.74 3.72
C GLY A 186 -15.00 -16.60 4.23
N CYS A 187 -14.72 -17.81 4.71
CA CYS A 187 -15.71 -18.69 5.35
C CYS A 187 -16.34 -18.02 6.59
N SER A 188 -15.55 -17.34 7.42
CA SER A 188 -16.07 -16.67 8.62
C SER A 188 -17.08 -15.55 8.30
N ILE A 189 -16.88 -14.82 7.19
CA ILE A 189 -17.81 -13.78 6.73
C ILE A 189 -19.15 -14.39 6.31
N PHE A 190 -19.13 -15.52 5.59
CA PHE A 190 -20.37 -16.20 5.20
C PHE A 190 -21.12 -16.80 6.41
N ILE A 191 -20.39 -17.31 7.40
CA ILE A 191 -20.99 -17.81 8.65
C ILE A 191 -21.62 -16.65 9.44
N ASP A 192 -20.93 -15.51 9.55
CA ASP A 192 -21.46 -14.31 10.18
C ASP A 192 -22.74 -13.82 9.48
N ALA A 193 -22.73 -13.71 8.15
CA ALA A 193 -23.90 -13.36 7.37
C ALA A 193 -25.08 -14.34 7.59
N ALA A 194 -24.80 -15.65 7.67
CA ALA A 194 -25.83 -16.65 7.94
C ALA A 194 -26.44 -16.50 9.36
N ILE A 195 -25.63 -16.22 10.37
CA ILE A 195 -26.08 -15.98 11.75
C ILE A 195 -26.88 -14.69 11.84
N CYS A 196 -26.37 -13.60 11.25
CA CYS A 196 -27.06 -12.31 11.18
C CYS A 196 -28.42 -12.44 10.49
N PHE A 197 -28.50 -13.19 9.39
CA PHE A 197 -29.76 -13.43 8.68
C PHE A 197 -30.73 -14.28 9.51
N TYR A 198 -30.26 -15.37 10.12
CA TYR A 198 -31.09 -16.21 10.98
C TYR A 198 -31.67 -15.43 12.18
N TYR A 199 -30.83 -14.66 12.86
CA TYR A 199 -31.26 -13.83 13.99
C TYR A 199 -32.16 -12.67 13.55
N GLY A 200 -31.87 -12.06 12.40
CA GLY A 200 -32.69 -11.01 11.79
C GLY A 200 -34.09 -11.48 11.45
N VAL A 201 -34.24 -12.67 10.84
CA VAL A 201 -35.55 -13.27 10.54
C VAL A 201 -36.32 -13.57 11.82
N LYS A 202 -35.66 -14.08 12.87
CA LYS A 202 -36.30 -14.32 14.16
C LYS A 202 -36.85 -13.03 14.78
N LEU A 203 -36.09 -11.94 14.72
CA LEU A 203 -36.49 -10.65 15.27
C LEU A 203 -37.66 -10.00 14.49
N ILE A 204 -37.72 -10.21 13.17
CA ILE A 204 -38.85 -9.81 12.33
C ILE A 204 -40.14 -10.52 12.79
N LEU A 205 -40.06 -11.83 13.04
CA LEU A 205 -41.21 -12.65 13.43
C LEU A 205 -41.70 -12.36 14.86
N ASP A 206 -40.78 -12.13 15.80
CA ASP A 206 -41.12 -11.94 17.21
C ASP A 206 -41.49 -10.48 17.55
N GLU A 207 -40.89 -9.48 16.89
CA GLU A 207 -41.00 -8.05 17.27
C GLU A 207 -41.53 -7.13 16.14
N ASN A 208 -42.02 -7.67 15.02
CA ASN A 208 -42.50 -6.91 13.85
C ASN A 208 -41.49 -5.87 13.33
N TYR A 209 -40.19 -6.23 13.31
CA TYR A 209 -39.19 -5.41 12.63
C TYR A 209 -39.47 -5.33 11.13
N GLU A 210 -39.20 -4.18 10.52
CA GLU A 210 -39.33 -4.01 9.07
C GLU A 210 -38.28 -4.85 8.33
N ASN A 211 -38.72 -5.60 7.31
CA ASN A 211 -37.85 -6.51 6.54
C ASN A 211 -36.64 -5.79 5.91
N GLY A 212 -36.80 -4.51 5.55
CA GLY A 212 -35.74 -3.68 4.97
C GLY A 212 -34.57 -3.42 5.94
N THR A 213 -34.83 -3.44 7.24
CA THR A 213 -33.83 -3.14 8.28
C THR A 213 -32.70 -4.16 8.31
N VAL A 214 -33.00 -5.46 8.13
CA VAL A 214 -31.99 -6.53 8.13
C VAL A 214 -31.10 -6.45 6.89
N VAL A 215 -31.68 -6.10 5.74
CA VAL A 215 -30.93 -5.93 4.47
C VAL A 215 -30.03 -4.69 4.54
N LEU A 216 -30.54 -3.58 5.08
CA LEU A 216 -29.74 -2.38 5.29
C LEU A 216 -28.57 -2.64 6.24
N PHE A 217 -28.82 -3.36 7.35
CA PHE A 217 -27.76 -3.74 8.28
C PHE A 217 -26.66 -4.57 7.61
N GLN A 218 -27.04 -5.60 6.84
CA GLN A 218 -26.09 -6.47 6.14
C GLN A 218 -25.27 -5.74 5.06
N GLN A 219 -25.78 -4.64 4.50
CA GLN A 219 -25.07 -3.86 3.49
C GLN A 219 -23.96 -2.98 4.11
N PHE A 220 -24.07 -2.65 5.40
CA PHE A 220 -23.14 -1.76 6.12
C PHE A 220 -22.21 -2.50 7.10
N VAL A 221 -22.40 -3.80 7.32
CA VAL A 221 -21.53 -4.70 8.10
C VAL A 221 -20.73 -5.58 7.14
#